data_AF-A0A659U9F9-F1
#
_entry.id   AF-A0A659U9F9-F1
#
_cell.length_a   1.000
_cell.length_b   1.000
_cell.length_c   1.000
_cell.angle_alpha   90.00
_cell.angle_beta   90.00
_cell.angle_gamma   90.00
#
_symmetry.space_group_name_H-M   'P 1'
#
loop_
_entity.id
_entity.type
_entity.pdbx_description
1 polymer ?
#
loop_
_entity_poly.entity_id
_entity_poly.type
_entity_poly.pdbx_seq_one_letter_code
_entity_poly.pdbx_strand_id
1 'polypeptide(L)'
;NIALMNELAMIFERLEIRTQDVIDAASTKWNFLPFKPGFVGGHCISVDPYYLTAKAEAEGYHPQIILAGRRINDGMGAFVAQQVVKQLIRSDISVKGA
;
A
#
# COMPACT_ATOMS: atom_id res chain seq x y z
N ASN A 1 8.89 -3.38 -0.14
CA ASN A 1 8.03 -4.42 -0.75
C ASN A 1 6.55 -4.24 -0.45
N ILE A 2 6.10 -4.12 0.80
CA ILE A 2 4.65 -3.89 1.09
C ILE A 2 4.12 -2.66 0.34
N ALA A 3 4.87 -1.54 0.33
CA ALA A 3 4.48 -0.34 -0.43
C ALA A 3 4.29 -0.59 -1.93
N LEU A 4 5.19 -1.36 -2.55
CA LEU A 4 5.05 -1.75 -3.96
C LEU A 4 3.77 -2.57 -4.18
N MET A 5 3.49 -3.54 -3.29
CA MET A 5 2.27 -4.34 -3.39
C MET A 5 1.01 -3.49 -3.19
N ASN A 6 1.06 -2.51 -2.27
CA ASN A 6 -0.02 -1.55 -2.04
C ASN A 6 -0.27 -0.66 -3.27
N GLU A 7 0.78 -0.12 -3.87
CA GLU A 7 0.66 0.68 -5.09
C GLU A 7 0.08 -0.14 -6.25
N LEU A 8 0.56 -1.38 -6.45
CA LEU A 8 -0.01 -2.29 -7.43
C LEU A 8 -1.50 -2.55 -7.17
N ALA A 9 -1.90 -2.80 -5.92
CA ALA A 9 -3.30 -2.99 -5.57
C ALA A 9 -4.16 -1.76 -5.91
N MET A 10 -3.65 -0.54 -5.64
CA MET A 10 -4.31 0.72 -5.99
C MET A 10 -4.42 0.93 -7.51
N ILE A 11 -3.44 0.48 -8.29
CA ILE A 11 -3.47 0.52 -9.75
C ILE A 11 -4.48 -0.50 -10.29
N PHE A 12 -4.42 -1.74 -9.82
CA PHE A 12 -5.31 -2.81 -10.26
C PHE A 12 -6.78 -2.51 -9.93
N GLU A 13 -7.06 -1.87 -8.79
CA GLU A 13 -8.39 -1.37 -8.47
C GLU A 13 -8.93 -0.38 -9.52
N ARG A 14 -8.07 0.51 -10.06
CA ARG A 14 -8.48 1.46 -11.13
C ARG A 14 -8.67 0.79 -12.49
N LEU A 15 -7.97 -0.32 -12.70
CA LEU A 15 -8.05 -1.13 -13.92
C LEU A 15 -9.16 -2.19 -13.85
N GLU A 16 -9.89 -2.28 -12.72
CA GLU A 16 -10.88 -3.33 -12.47
C GLU A 16 -10.28 -4.75 -12.54
N ILE A 17 -9.01 -4.89 -12.14
CA ILE A 17 -8.28 -6.15 -12.07
C ILE A 17 -8.21 -6.63 -10.62
N ARG A 18 -8.56 -7.89 -10.37
CA ARG A 18 -8.45 -8.49 -9.04
C ARG A 18 -6.98 -8.70 -8.67
N THR A 19 -6.52 -7.95 -7.68
CA THR A 19 -5.12 -8.00 -7.19
C THR A 19 -4.67 -9.42 -6.82
N GLN A 20 -5.54 -10.22 -6.22
CA GLN A 20 -5.21 -11.59 -5.81
C GLN A 20 -4.88 -12.48 -7.02
N ASP A 21 -5.62 -12.36 -8.11
CA ASP A 21 -5.40 -13.17 -9.33
C ASP A 21 -4.03 -12.86 -9.95
N VAL A 22 -3.62 -11.58 -9.91
CA VAL A 22 -2.29 -11.15 -10.38
C VAL A 22 -1.18 -11.72 -9.48
N ILE A 23 -1.36 -11.69 -8.17
CA ILE A 23 -0.39 -12.26 -7.21
C ILE A 23 -0.29 -13.78 -7.38
N ASP A 24 -1.41 -14.47 -7.56
CA ASP A 24 -1.44 -15.92 -7.75
C ASP A 24 -0.73 -16.31 -9.05
N ALA A 25 -1.00 -15.59 -10.15
CA ALA A 25 -0.30 -15.79 -11.41
C ALA A 25 1.21 -15.48 -11.29
N ALA A 26 1.60 -14.40 -10.62
CA ALA A 26 3.00 -14.05 -10.40
C ALA A 26 3.74 -15.09 -9.53
N SER A 27 3.04 -15.69 -8.57
CA SER A 27 3.56 -16.71 -7.66
C SER A 27 3.91 -18.04 -8.35
N THR A 28 3.50 -18.22 -9.62
CA THR A 28 3.94 -19.37 -10.44
C THR A 28 5.41 -19.27 -10.88
N LYS A 29 6.03 -18.09 -10.79
CA LYS A 29 7.43 -17.87 -11.17
C LYS A 29 8.37 -18.25 -10.04
N TRP A 30 9.44 -18.99 -10.35
CA TRP A 30 10.41 -19.50 -9.39
C TRP A 30 11.09 -18.42 -8.53
N ASN A 31 11.15 -17.17 -9.01
CA ASN A 31 11.81 -16.04 -8.36
C ASN A 31 10.85 -15.05 -7.70
N PHE A 32 9.56 -15.38 -7.59
CA PHE A 32 8.58 -14.51 -6.95
C PHE A 32 8.60 -14.69 -5.42
N LEU A 33 8.78 -13.58 -4.70
CA LEU A 33 8.62 -13.54 -3.24
C LEU A 33 7.19 -13.07 -2.91
N PRO A 34 6.39 -13.85 -2.18
CA PRO A 34 4.94 -13.65 -2.05
C PRO A 34 4.57 -12.56 -1.03
N PHE A 35 5.01 -11.33 -1.27
CA PHE A 35 4.52 -10.16 -0.53
C PHE A 35 3.07 -9.88 -0.93
N LYS A 36 2.25 -9.47 0.04
CA LYS A 36 0.85 -9.11 -0.18
C LYS A 36 0.61 -7.63 0.18
N PRO A 37 -0.35 -6.96 -0.49
CA PRO A 37 -0.79 -5.64 -0.05
C PRO A 37 -1.44 -5.73 1.33
N GLY A 38 -1.39 -4.64 2.08
CA GLY A 38 -1.98 -4.56 3.40
C GLY A 38 -1.55 -3.32 4.17
N PHE A 39 -2.07 -3.22 5.40
CA PHE A 39 -1.65 -2.20 6.34
C PHE A 39 -0.25 -2.47 6.88
N VAL A 40 0.43 -1.39 7.23
CA VAL A 40 1.72 -1.45 7.90
C VAL A 40 1.54 -1.00 9.33
N GLY A 41 2.02 -1.80 10.28
CA GLY A 41 1.98 -1.53 11.71
C GLY A 41 3.24 -2.02 12.40
N GLY A 42 3.25 -1.94 13.74
CA GLY A 42 4.42 -2.25 14.55
C GLY A 42 5.52 -1.19 14.44
N HIS A 43 6.52 -1.26 15.31
CA HIS A 43 7.58 -0.26 15.35
C HIS A 43 8.48 -0.31 14.11
N CYS A 44 8.95 -1.49 13.73
CA CYS A 44 10.05 -1.63 12.78
C CYS A 44 9.76 -1.07 11.38
N ILE A 45 8.58 -1.35 10.81
CA ILE A 45 8.26 -0.87 9.45
C ILE A 45 7.66 0.55 9.50
N SER A 46 7.03 0.91 10.63
CA SER A 46 6.43 2.24 10.78
C SER A 46 7.42 3.33 11.15
N VAL A 47 8.49 3.00 11.88
CA VAL A 47 9.37 3.98 12.53
C VAL A 47 10.81 3.90 12.03
N ASP A 48 11.42 2.71 11.94
CA ASP A 48 12.83 2.57 11.55
C ASP A 48 13.19 3.26 10.23
N PRO A 49 12.33 3.26 9.18
CA PRO A 49 12.60 4.00 7.96
C PRO A 49 12.82 5.50 8.18
N TYR A 50 12.11 6.12 9.15
CA TYR A 50 12.28 7.55 9.44
C TYR A 50 13.62 7.85 10.10
N TYR A 51 14.10 6.99 11.00
CA TYR A 51 15.44 7.15 11.58
C TYR A 51 16.51 7.05 10.50
N LEU A 52 16.40 6.07 9.61
CA LEU A 52 17.33 5.90 8.50
C LEU A 52 17.29 7.08 7.53
N THR A 53 16.09 7.57 7.17
CA THR A 53 15.97 8.73 6.27
C THR A 53 16.49 10.00 6.91
N ALA A 54 16.21 10.24 8.19
CA ALA A 54 16.73 11.40 8.91
C ALA A 54 18.27 11.39 8.96
N LYS A 55 18.88 10.23 9.23
CA LYS A 55 20.34 10.11 9.20
C LYS A 55 20.89 10.29 7.80
N ALA A 56 20.28 9.70 6.78
CA ALA A 56 20.70 9.86 5.40
C ALA A 56 20.66 11.33 4.94
N GLU A 57 19.58 12.05 5.26
CA GLU A 57 19.43 13.46 4.91
C GLU A 57 20.47 14.34 5.62
N ALA A 58 20.80 14.03 6.88
CA ALA A 58 21.88 14.70 7.62
C ALA A 58 23.26 14.50 6.96
N GLU A 59 23.46 13.40 6.25
CA GLU A 59 24.68 13.13 5.45
C GLU A 59 24.56 13.65 4.00
N GLY A 60 23.51 14.39 3.66
CA GLY A 60 23.29 14.96 2.34
C GLY A 60 22.70 13.99 1.30
N TYR A 61 22.29 12.78 1.70
CA TYR A 61 21.62 11.82 0.81
C TYR A 61 20.11 11.83 1.04
N HIS A 62 19.32 12.11 -0.01
CA HIS A 62 17.86 12.17 0.09
C HIS A 62 17.20 10.90 -0.48
N PRO A 63 16.72 9.95 0.35
CA PRO A 63 16.26 8.65 -0.13
C PRO A 63 14.89 8.73 -0.81
N GLN A 64 14.84 8.45 -2.11
CA GLN A 64 13.59 8.51 -2.88
C GLN A 64 12.65 7.33 -2.59
N ILE A 65 13.18 6.10 -2.62
CA ILE A 65 12.37 4.86 -2.52
C ILE A 65 11.75 4.72 -1.14
N ILE A 66 12.51 5.00 -0.07
CA ILE A 66 12.04 4.83 1.31
C ILE A 66 10.89 5.79 1.59
N LEU A 67 11.07 7.07 1.28
CA LEU A 67 10.05 8.11 1.51
C LEU A 67 8.80 7.89 0.63
N ALA A 68 8.97 7.49 -0.63
CA ALA A 68 7.84 7.12 -1.49
C ALA A 68 7.07 5.92 -0.90
N GLY A 69 7.78 4.90 -0.44
CA GLY A 69 7.17 3.73 0.18
C GLY A 69 6.36 4.05 1.43
N ARG A 70 6.85 4.98 2.27
CA ARG A 70 6.12 5.49 3.44
C ARG A 70 4.82 6.17 3.04
N ARG A 71 4.87 7.12 2.10
CA ARG A 71 3.68 7.84 1.61
C ARG A 71 2.60 6.89 1.10
N ILE A 72 2.98 5.86 0.35
CA ILE A 72 2.03 4.86 -0.16
C ILE A 72 1.40 4.08 0.99
N ASN A 73 2.21 3.56 1.91
CA ASN A 73 1.71 2.77 3.04
C ASN A 73 0.77 3.57 3.96
N ASP A 74 1.13 4.80 4.27
CA ASP A 74 0.35 5.68 5.15
C ASP A 74 -1.00 6.07 4.49
N GLY A 75 -1.04 6.12 3.16
CA GLY A 75 -2.26 6.37 2.39
C GLY A 75 -3.25 5.20 2.34
N MET A 76 -2.85 3.98 2.72
CA MET A 76 -3.70 2.79 2.58
C MET A 76 -4.96 2.84 3.44
N GLY A 77 -4.92 3.48 4.62
CA GLY A 77 -6.09 3.64 5.48
C GLY A 77 -7.22 4.39 4.78
N ALA A 78 -6.88 5.56 4.20
CA ALA A 78 -7.83 6.36 3.44
C ALA A 78 -8.33 5.64 2.19
N PHE A 79 -7.43 4.96 1.47
CA PHE A 79 -7.81 4.18 0.29
C PHE A 79 -8.83 3.09 0.62
N VAL A 80 -8.59 2.26 1.63
CA VAL A 80 -9.52 1.18 2.00
C VAL A 80 -10.85 1.75 2.50
N ALA A 81 -10.83 2.81 3.32
CA ALA A 81 -12.06 3.47 3.78
C ALA A 81 -12.91 3.97 2.60
N GLN A 82 -12.29 4.59 1.60
CA GLN A 82 -12.99 5.02 0.39
C GLN A 82 -13.59 3.85 -0.39
N GLN A 83 -12.89 2.72 -0.50
CA GLN A 83 -13.44 1.53 -1.16
C GLN A 83 -14.64 0.96 -0.40
N VAL A 84 -14.59 0.90 0.92
CA VAL A 84 -15.72 0.46 1.75
C VAL A 84 -16.94 1.36 1.49
N VAL A 85 -16.77 2.68 1.52
CA VAL A 85 -17.86 3.63 1.24
C VAL A 85 -18.45 3.41 -0.16
N LYS A 86 -17.61 3.24 -1.19
CA LYS A 86 -18.09 2.94 -2.55
C LYS A 86 -18.92 1.66 -2.61
N GLN A 87 -18.50 0.61 -1.91
CA GLN A 87 -19.21 -0.66 -1.89
C GLN A 87 -20.54 -0.58 -1.13
N LEU A 88 -20.59 0.19 -0.03
CA LEU A 88 -21.85 0.47 0.69
C LEU A 88 -22.85 1.17 -0.23
N ILE A 89 -22.42 2.22 -0.94
CA ILE A 89 -23.27 2.95 -1.89
C ILE A 89 -23.76 2.03 -3.01
N ARG A 90 -22.88 1.19 -3.58
CA ARG A 90 -23.25 0.19 -4.60
C ARG A 90 -24.24 -0.85 -4.09
N SER A 91 -24.26 -1.09 -2.78
CA SER A 91 -25.17 -2.05 -2.13
C SER A 91 -26.45 -1.39 -1.59
N ASP A 92 -26.72 -0.14 -1.97
CA ASP A 92 -27.86 0.67 -1.50
C ASP A 92 -27.92 0.85 0.03
N ILE A 93 -26.76 0.79 0.68
CA ILE A 93 -26.63 1.04 2.12
C ILE A 93 -26.35 2.54 2.32
N SER A 94 -27.29 3.22 2.98
CA SER A 94 -27.19 4.65 3.27
C SER A 94 -25.98 4.96 4.16
N VAL A 95 -25.08 5.80 3.66
CA VAL A 95 -23.95 6.36 4.42
C VAL A 95 -24.42 7.69 5.02
N LYS A 96 -24.73 7.70 6.32
CA LYS A 96 -25.19 8.91 7.02
C LYS A 96 -24.03 9.86 7.27
N GLY A 97 -24.19 11.13 6.90
CA GLY A 97 -23.21 12.19 7.18
C GLY A 97 -21.98 12.22 6.26
N ALA A 98 -22.11 11.65 5.05
CA ALA A 98 -21.12 11.79 3.98
C ALA A 98 -21.20 13.16 3.30
#